data_AF-A0A5D3BTJ4-F1
#
_entry.id   AF-A0A5D3BTJ4-F1
#
_cell.length_a   1.000
_cell.length_b   1.000
_cell.length_c   1.000
_cell.angle_alpha   90.00
_cell.angle_beta   90.00
_cell.angle_gamma   90.00
#
_symmetry.space_group_name_H-M   'P 1'
#
loop_
_entity.id
_entity.type
_entity.pdbx_description
1 polymer ?
#
loop_
_entity_poly.entity_id
_entity_poly.type
_entity_poly.pdbx_seq_one_letter_code
_entity_poly.pdbx_strand_id
1 'polypeptide(L)'
;MRKLRRWGKWAFAHSVTSIDRETQMFEVHTGMSMISPYKGQHTQIVSLMERTCSYNKWQSFKIPCSHVIAVCNYMHLTYATYIDECYLLSNFKRCYAGRFHPIQHPDYWPELSFTEVCLNADLLKGPDRPRTTRIHIEMDWKDSGQSLRCTICKVEGHNRRTCPQRASSSSRH
;
A
#
# COMPACT_ATOMS: atom_id res chain seq x y z
N MET A 1 8.04 0.45 3.87
CA MET A 1 7.96 1.54 4.90
C MET A 1 7.00 2.69 4.62
N ARG A 2 6.69 3.05 3.35
CA ARG A 2 5.76 4.17 3.05
C ARG A 2 4.35 4.00 3.65
N LYS A 3 3.82 2.77 3.67
CA LYS A 3 2.51 2.44 4.29
C LYS A 3 2.48 2.75 5.79
N LEU A 4 3.50 2.32 6.53
CA LEU A 4 3.62 2.58 7.98
C LEU A 4 3.61 4.08 8.27
N ARG A 5 4.39 4.88 7.52
CA ARG A 5 4.38 6.34 7.64
C ARG A 5 3.02 6.95 7.33
N ARG A 6 2.35 6.49 6.28
CA ARG A 6 1.00 6.95 5.90
C ARG A 6 -0.02 6.61 6.98
N TRP A 7 0.02 5.41 7.53
CA TRP A 7 -0.89 4.99 8.59
C TRP A 7 -0.61 5.67 9.93
N GLY A 8 0.65 5.98 10.25
CA GLY A 8 0.99 6.84 11.38
C GLY A 8 0.32 8.21 11.27
N LYS A 9 0.29 8.80 10.07
CA LYS A 9 -0.47 10.03 9.81
C LYS A 9 -1.98 9.84 9.90
N TRP A 10 -2.55 8.65 9.83
CA TRP A 10 -4.00 8.45 9.94
C TRP A 10 -4.42 8.00 11.33
N ALA A 11 -3.46 7.61 12.17
CA ALA A 11 -3.71 7.19 13.55
C ALA A 11 -4.44 8.25 14.38
N PHE A 12 -4.16 9.55 14.15
CA PHE A 12 -4.83 10.64 14.88
C PHE A 12 -6.33 10.76 14.58
N ALA A 13 -6.79 10.20 13.46
CA ALA A 13 -8.21 10.21 13.10
C ALA A 13 -9.00 9.10 13.82
N HIS A 14 -8.34 8.36 14.71
CA HIS A 14 -8.93 7.26 15.47
C HIS A 14 -8.88 7.54 16.96
N SER A 15 -9.92 7.15 17.69
CA SER A 15 -10.01 7.23 19.14
C SER A 15 -10.39 5.87 19.70
N VAL A 16 -9.81 5.51 20.85
CA VAL A 16 -10.19 4.30 21.59
C VAL A 16 -11.46 4.60 22.39
N THR A 17 -12.52 3.80 22.22
CA THR A 17 -13.82 4.00 22.88
C THR A 17 -14.02 3.07 24.06
N SER A 18 -13.51 1.84 23.98
CA SER A 18 -13.65 0.82 25.03
C SER A 18 -12.43 -0.08 25.07
N ILE A 19 -12.18 -0.67 26.25
CA ILE A 19 -11.01 -1.51 26.52
C ILE A 19 -11.43 -2.67 27.41
N ASP A 20 -11.17 -3.88 26.93
CA ASP A 20 -11.09 -5.06 27.78
C ASP A 20 -9.62 -5.29 28.15
N ARG A 21 -9.32 -5.09 29.44
CA ARG A 21 -7.96 -5.17 29.98
C ARG A 21 -7.48 -6.61 30.15
N GLU A 22 -8.39 -7.57 30.31
CA GLU A 22 -8.04 -8.97 30.48
C GLU A 22 -7.54 -9.56 29.16
N THR A 23 -8.25 -9.27 28.07
CA THR A 23 -7.95 -9.80 26.74
C THR A 23 -7.10 -8.87 25.87
N GLN A 24 -6.74 -7.68 26.37
CA GLN A 24 -6.10 -6.61 25.61
C GLN A 24 -6.82 -6.30 24.29
N MET A 25 -8.15 -6.27 24.35
CA MET A 25 -9.00 -5.89 23.23
C MET A 25 -9.42 -4.42 23.34
N PHE A 26 -9.36 -3.74 22.21
CA PHE A 26 -9.61 -2.31 22.09
C PHE A 26 -10.64 -2.08 21.00
N GLU A 27 -11.68 -1.34 21.36
CA GLU A 27 -12.61 -0.80 20.40
C GLU A 27 -12.11 0.57 19.94
N VAL A 28 -11.95 0.74 18.63
CA VAL A 28 -11.36 1.93 18.01
C VAL A 28 -12.34 2.54 17.03
N HIS A 29 -12.82 3.74 17.35
CA HIS A 29 -13.69 4.51 16.48
C HIS A 29 -12.86 5.34 15.50
N THR A 30 -13.30 5.36 14.24
CA THR A 30 -12.72 6.22 13.21
C THR A 30 -13.58 7.45 13.02
N GLY A 31 -13.00 8.63 13.24
CA GLY A 31 -13.68 9.91 13.05
C GLY A 31 -14.13 10.12 11.59
N MET A 32 -14.93 11.17 11.41
CA MET A 32 -15.50 11.52 10.12
C MET A 32 -14.42 11.97 9.13
N SER A 33 -14.42 11.43 7.90
CA SER A 33 -13.50 11.89 6.87
C SER A 33 -14.00 13.20 6.26
N MET A 34 -13.19 14.26 6.37
CA MET A 34 -13.48 15.55 5.71
C MET A 34 -13.33 15.50 4.17
N ILE A 35 -12.88 14.37 3.61
CA ILE A 35 -12.59 14.20 2.18
C ILE A 35 -13.64 13.32 1.49
N SER A 36 -14.30 12.41 2.21
CA SER A 36 -15.28 11.50 1.64
C SER A 36 -16.35 11.16 2.67
N PRO A 37 -17.63 11.50 2.43
CA PRO A 37 -18.72 11.23 3.38
C PRO A 37 -19.00 9.72 3.56
N TYR A 38 -18.51 8.90 2.63
CA TYR A 38 -18.62 7.43 2.67
C TYR A 38 -17.41 6.75 3.33
N LYS A 39 -16.44 7.51 3.84
CA LYS A 39 -15.26 7.00 4.55
C LYS A 39 -15.20 7.57 5.96
N GLY A 40 -14.85 6.72 6.92
CA GLY A 40 -14.87 7.06 8.36
C GLY A 40 -16.16 6.58 9.04
N GLN A 41 -16.35 6.98 10.31
CA GLN A 41 -17.47 6.57 11.16
C GLN A 41 -17.64 5.05 11.34
N HIS A 42 -16.55 4.30 11.27
CA HIS A 42 -16.57 2.86 11.51
C HIS A 42 -15.78 2.52 12.76
N THR A 43 -16.28 1.53 13.49
CA THR A 43 -15.65 1.01 14.69
C THR A 43 -14.91 -0.28 14.36
N GLN A 44 -13.71 -0.45 14.91
CA GLN A 44 -12.83 -1.58 14.65
C GLN A 44 -12.34 -2.17 15.96
N ILE A 45 -12.22 -3.49 16.00
CA ILE A 45 -11.65 -4.19 17.15
C ILE A 45 -10.18 -4.48 16.86
N VAL A 46 -9.33 -4.15 17.83
CA VAL A 46 -7.89 -4.44 17.81
C VAL A 46 -7.57 -5.30 19.02
N SER A 47 -6.92 -6.44 18.82
CA SER A 47 -6.30 -7.22 19.90
C SER A 47 -4.80 -7.13 19.77
N LEU A 48 -4.14 -6.58 20.80
CA LEU A 48 -2.67 -6.51 20.84
C LEU A 48 -2.05 -7.88 21.13
N MET A 49 -2.74 -8.71 21.92
CA MET A 49 -2.32 -10.07 22.28
C MET A 49 -2.33 -11.00 21.06
N GLU A 50 -3.46 -11.08 20.35
CA GLU A 50 -3.62 -11.91 19.16
C GLU A 50 -2.99 -11.29 17.90
N ARG A 51 -2.52 -10.04 18.01
CA ARG A 51 -2.00 -9.24 16.90
C ARG A 51 -2.98 -9.11 15.73
N THR A 52 -4.24 -8.82 16.05
CA THR A 52 -5.33 -8.72 15.08
C THR A 52 -6.00 -7.35 15.03
N CYS A 53 -6.55 -7.04 13.86
CA CYS A 53 -7.44 -5.91 13.63
C CYS A 53 -8.57 -6.38 12.72
N SER A 54 -9.83 -5.97 12.95
CA SER A 54 -11.00 -6.50 12.22
C SER A 54 -10.92 -6.34 10.70
N TYR A 55 -10.25 -5.29 10.20
CA TYR A 55 -10.01 -5.10 8.75
C TYR A 55 -8.87 -5.96 8.16
N ASN A 56 -8.26 -6.84 8.95
CA ASN A 56 -7.16 -7.72 8.57
C ASN A 56 -5.88 -7.05 8.01
N LYS A 57 -5.81 -5.71 8.01
CA LYS A 57 -4.65 -4.98 7.47
C LYS A 57 -3.36 -5.33 8.20
N TRP A 58 -3.40 -5.48 9.52
CA TRP A 58 -2.21 -5.82 10.30
C TRP A 58 -1.72 -7.23 9.97
N GLN A 59 -2.65 -8.18 9.86
CA GLN A 59 -2.37 -9.58 9.54
C GLN A 59 -1.82 -9.74 8.12
N SER A 60 -2.39 -9.02 7.14
CA SER A 60 -1.95 -9.10 5.73
C SER A 60 -0.62 -8.40 5.49
N PHE A 61 -0.41 -7.21 6.07
CA PHE A 61 0.80 -6.44 5.83
C PHE A 61 1.89 -6.69 6.85
N LYS A 62 1.61 -7.41 7.95
CA LYS A 62 2.57 -7.73 9.01
C LYS A 62 3.22 -6.48 9.63
N ILE A 63 2.56 -5.33 9.50
CA ILE A 63 2.91 -4.05 10.11
C ILE A 63 1.66 -3.42 10.74
N PRO A 64 1.79 -2.67 11.85
CA PRO A 64 0.65 -2.04 12.52
C PRO A 64 -0.13 -1.13 11.57
N CYS A 65 -1.45 -1.33 11.47
CA CYS A 65 -2.33 -0.40 10.76
C CYS A 65 -2.60 0.86 11.60
N SER A 66 -3.30 1.86 11.03
CA SER A 66 -3.58 3.12 11.73
C SER A 66 -4.37 2.92 13.03
N HIS A 67 -5.24 1.91 13.10
CA HIS A 67 -5.97 1.54 14.34
C HIS A 67 -5.04 1.03 15.43
N VAL A 68 -4.11 0.13 15.08
CA VAL A 68 -3.13 -0.43 16.03
C VAL A 68 -2.19 0.66 16.54
N ILE A 69 -1.75 1.58 15.66
CA ILE A 69 -0.92 2.73 16.06
C ILE A 69 -1.70 3.64 17.01
N ALA A 70 -2.99 3.88 16.79
CA ALA A 70 -3.82 4.67 17.68
C ALA A 70 -3.94 4.03 19.08
N VAL A 71 -4.15 2.71 19.15
CA VAL A 71 -4.15 1.95 20.40
C VAL A 71 -2.80 2.04 21.10
N CYS A 72 -1.69 1.88 20.36
CA CYS A 72 -0.35 2.02 20.93
C CYS A 72 -0.14 3.42 21.53
N ASN A 73 -0.55 4.47 20.83
CA ASN A 73 -0.45 5.85 21.33
C ASN A 73 -1.29 6.05 22.59
N TYR A 74 -2.50 5.49 22.63
CA TYR A 74 -3.39 5.54 23.80
C TYR A 74 -2.78 4.82 25.01
N MET A 75 -2.15 3.67 24.81
CA MET A 75 -1.52 2.86 25.85
C MET A 75 -0.07 3.28 26.17
N HIS A 76 0.44 4.35 25.53
CA HIS A 76 1.84 4.78 25.61
C HIS A 76 2.86 3.69 25.24
N LEU A 77 2.50 2.83 24.29
CA LEU A 77 3.35 1.76 23.77
C LEU A 77 4.06 2.18 22.48
N THR A 78 5.25 1.62 22.27
CA THR A 78 5.97 1.82 21.01
C THR A 78 5.42 0.87 19.95
N TYR A 79 4.72 1.41 18.94
CA TYR A 79 4.13 0.60 17.86
C TYR A 79 5.16 -0.23 17.07
N ALA A 80 6.44 0.16 17.08
CA ALA A 80 7.50 -0.58 16.37
C ALA A 80 7.69 -2.02 16.90
N THR A 81 7.31 -2.29 18.15
CA THR A 81 7.33 -3.64 18.75
C THR A 81 6.32 -4.61 18.12
N TYR A 82 5.33 -4.06 17.41
CA TYR A 82 4.27 -4.80 16.74
C TYR A 82 4.51 -4.98 15.23
N ILE A 83 5.69 -4.57 14.74
CA ILE A 83 6.16 -4.88 13.38
C ILE A 83 6.71 -6.30 13.38
N ASP A 84 6.27 -7.11 12.42
CA ASP A 84 6.73 -8.48 12.27
C ASP A 84 8.22 -8.57 11.96
N GLU A 85 8.86 -9.60 12.49
CA GLU A 85 10.30 -9.82 12.34
C GLU A 85 10.71 -10.09 10.88
N CYS A 86 9.80 -10.44 9.98
CA CYS A 86 10.10 -10.58 8.56
C CYS A 86 10.67 -9.28 7.93
N TYR A 87 10.44 -8.13 8.58
CA TYR A 87 11.01 -6.84 8.17
C TYR A 87 12.41 -6.54 8.76
N LEU A 88 12.94 -7.41 9.63
CA LEU A 88 14.31 -7.25 10.13
C LEU A 88 15.33 -7.56 9.02
N LEU A 89 16.39 -6.74 8.96
CA LEU A 89 17.46 -6.92 7.98
C LEU A 89 18.12 -8.31 8.09
N SER A 90 18.25 -8.84 9.31
CA SER A 90 18.78 -10.19 9.56
C SER A 90 17.93 -11.26 8.89
N ASN A 91 16.60 -11.18 9.06
CA ASN A 91 15.66 -12.12 8.43
C ASN A 91 15.61 -11.95 6.92
N PHE A 92 15.64 -10.71 6.42
CA PHE A 92 15.76 -10.45 4.99
C PHE A 92 17.02 -11.12 4.40
N LYS A 93 18.19 -10.91 5.01
CA LYS A 93 19.44 -11.57 4.58
C LYS A 93 19.32 -13.09 4.63
N ARG A 94 18.71 -13.63 5.69
CA ARG A 94 18.50 -15.08 5.86
C ARG A 94 17.63 -15.67 4.74
N CYS A 95 16.59 -14.97 4.28
CA CYS A 95 15.77 -15.40 3.14
C CYS A 95 16.58 -15.56 1.85
N TYR A 96 17.62 -14.74 1.65
CA TYR A 96 18.48 -14.76 0.47
C TYR A 96 19.87 -15.39 0.72
N ALA A 97 20.06 -16.04 1.87
CA ALA A 97 21.34 -16.68 2.20
C ALA A 97 21.59 -17.95 1.37
N GLY A 98 20.54 -18.51 0.77
CA GLY A 98 20.65 -19.67 -0.13
C GLY A 98 21.48 -19.35 -1.37
N ARG A 99 22.23 -20.34 -1.85
CA ARG A 99 22.98 -20.22 -3.10
C ARG A 99 22.02 -20.35 -4.29
N PHE A 100 21.98 -19.33 -5.12
CA PHE A 100 21.31 -19.42 -6.41
C PHE A 100 22.19 -20.22 -7.36
N HIS A 101 21.68 -21.34 -7.85
CA HIS A 101 22.32 -22.09 -8.92
C HIS A 101 21.98 -21.43 -10.26
N PRO A 102 22.92 -21.37 -11.21
CA PRO A 102 22.59 -20.93 -12.56
C PRO A 102 21.52 -21.84 -13.14
N ILE A 103 20.55 -21.24 -13.84
CA ILE A 103 19.56 -22.00 -14.61
C ILE A 103 20.32 -22.76 -15.68
N GLN A 104 20.17 -24.08 -15.71
CA GLN A 104 20.82 -24.93 -16.72
C GLN A 104 20.23 -24.67 -18.11
N HIS A 105 20.94 -25.09 -19.15
CA HIS A 105 20.42 -25.00 -20.52
C HIS A 105 19.05 -25.70 -20.61
N PRO A 106 18.08 -25.17 -21.39
CA PRO A 106 16.73 -25.74 -21.52
C PRO A 106 16.70 -27.24 -21.81
N ASP A 107 17.67 -27.76 -22.57
CA ASP A 107 17.79 -29.18 -22.90
C ASP A 107 17.98 -30.10 -21.68
N TYR A 108 18.45 -29.57 -20.55
CA TYR A 108 18.62 -30.33 -19.31
C TYR A 108 17.44 -30.14 -18.35
N TRP A 109 16.41 -29.39 -18.73
CA TRP A 109 15.26 -29.20 -17.86
C TRP A 109 14.46 -30.51 -17.78
N PRO A 110 14.03 -30.93 -16.58
CA PRO A 110 13.19 -32.10 -16.45
C PRO A 110 11.87 -31.87 -17.19
N GLU A 111 11.34 -32.93 -17.79
CA GLU A 111 10.03 -32.92 -18.41
C GLU A 111 8.97 -32.54 -17.35
N LEU A 112 8.15 -31.53 -17.66
CA LEU A 112 7.20 -30.99 -16.70
C LEU A 112 6.13 -32.05 -16.38
N SER A 113 6.05 -32.47 -15.12
CA SER A 113 5.08 -33.50 -14.68
C SER A 113 3.69 -32.92 -14.35
N PHE A 114 3.45 -31.65 -14.64
CA PHE A 114 2.18 -30.97 -14.36
C PHE A 114 1.45 -30.63 -15.65
N THR A 115 0.12 -30.65 -15.60
CA THR A 115 -0.73 -30.24 -16.71
C THR A 115 -0.38 -28.83 -17.14
N GLU A 116 0.04 -28.69 -18.39
CA GLU A 116 0.29 -27.38 -18.99
C GLU A 116 -1.05 -26.63 -19.08
N VAL A 117 -1.20 -25.57 -18.28
CA VAL A 117 -2.39 -24.72 -18.34
C VAL A 117 -2.20 -23.79 -19.53
N CYS A 118 -2.60 -24.25 -20.71
CA CYS A 118 -2.72 -23.37 -21.87
C CYS A 118 -3.92 -22.44 -21.65
N LEU A 119 -3.68 -21.13 -21.72
CA LEU A 119 -4.76 -20.15 -21.76
C LEU A 119 -5.62 -20.43 -22.99
N ASN A 120 -6.94 -20.50 -22.83
CA ASN A 120 -7.87 -20.69 -23.94
C ASN A 120 -7.61 -19.61 -25.00
N ALA A 121 -7.27 -20.04 -26.22
CA ALA A 121 -6.92 -19.16 -27.34
C ALA A 121 -8.07 -18.19 -27.69
N ASP A 122 -9.33 -18.60 -27.48
CA ASP A 122 -10.50 -17.76 -27.73
C ASP A 122 -10.68 -16.63 -26.69
N LEU A 123 -10.04 -16.77 -25.52
CA LEU A 123 -9.97 -15.71 -24.49
C LEU A 123 -8.80 -14.75 -24.71
N LEU A 124 -7.87 -15.08 -25.61
CA LEU A 124 -6.81 -14.16 -26.02
C LEU A 124 -7.42 -13.11 -26.96
N LYS A 125 -8.03 -12.06 -26.39
CA LYS A 125 -8.44 -10.87 -27.17
C LYS A 125 -7.26 -10.41 -28.02
N GLY A 126 -7.48 -10.31 -29.33
CA GLY A 126 -6.51 -9.79 -30.29
C GLY A 126 -5.96 -8.41 -29.88
N PRO A 127 -4.72 -8.08 -30.28
CA PRO A 127 -4.00 -6.91 -29.79
C PRO A 127 -4.55 -5.64 -30.43
N ASP A 128 -5.70 -5.16 -29.96
CA ASP A 128 -6.24 -3.87 -30.41
C ASP A 128 -5.48 -2.68 -29.80
N ARG A 129 -4.61 -2.96 -28.82
CA ARG A 129 -3.71 -1.98 -28.20
C ARG A 129 -2.38 -2.65 -27.87
N PRO A 130 -1.23 -2.06 -28.26
CA PRO A 130 0.07 -2.54 -27.84
C PRO A 130 0.12 -2.70 -26.32
N ARG A 131 0.45 -3.91 -25.87
CA ARG A 131 0.60 -4.20 -24.44
C ARG A 131 1.76 -3.35 -23.93
N THR A 132 1.49 -2.48 -22.96
CA THR A 132 2.56 -1.68 -22.34
C THR A 132 3.56 -2.64 -21.70
N THR A 133 4.82 -2.61 -22.13
CA THR A 133 5.92 -3.40 -21.53
C THR A 133 6.38 -2.84 -20.18
N ARG A 134 5.87 -1.67 -19.80
CA ARG A 134 6.19 -1.01 -18.53
C ARG A 134 5.48 -1.71 -17.38
N ILE A 135 6.25 -2.42 -16.57
CA ILE A 135 5.84 -2.90 -15.25
C ILE A 135 6.02 -1.74 -14.27
N HIS A 136 4.92 -1.27 -13.67
CA HIS A 136 4.98 -0.23 -12.65
C HIS A 136 5.53 -0.81 -11.34
N ILE A 137 6.64 -0.27 -10.85
CA ILE A 137 7.23 -0.63 -9.55
C ILE A 137 6.87 0.41 -8.47
N GLU A 138 7.16 0.14 -7.19
CA GLU A 138 6.83 1.05 -6.07
C GLU A 138 7.39 2.48 -6.24
N MET A 139 8.45 2.66 -7.03
CA MET A 139 9.02 3.97 -7.35
C MET A 139 8.22 4.75 -8.41
N ASP A 140 7.43 4.08 -9.25
CA ASP A 140 6.60 4.72 -10.28
C ASP A 140 5.29 5.30 -9.71
N TRP A 141 4.89 4.87 -8.51
CA TRP A 141 3.72 5.43 -7.83
C TRP A 141 4.05 6.84 -7.31
N LYS A 142 3.58 7.86 -8.01
CA LYS A 142 3.58 9.24 -7.50
C LYS A 142 2.59 9.33 -6.33
N ASP A 143 3.04 9.91 -5.21
CA ASP A 143 2.12 10.22 -4.10
C ASP A 143 1.03 11.14 -4.63
N SER A 144 -0.22 10.81 -4.34
CA SER A 144 -1.44 11.54 -4.74
C SER A 144 -1.56 12.94 -4.11
N GLY A 145 -0.45 13.50 -3.62
CA GLY A 145 -0.31 14.84 -3.05
C GLY A 145 0.66 15.74 -3.80
N GLN A 146 1.20 15.33 -4.96
CA GLN A 146 1.83 16.30 -5.86
C GLN A 146 0.73 17.19 -6.44
N SER A 147 0.67 18.42 -5.95
CA SER A 147 -0.17 19.47 -6.51
C SER A 147 0.10 19.53 -8.03
N LEU A 148 -0.97 19.58 -8.82
CA LEU A 148 -0.84 19.78 -10.26
C LEU A 148 -0.17 21.15 -10.46
N ARG A 149 1.12 21.14 -10.78
CA ARG A 149 1.87 22.34 -11.14
C ARG A 149 1.74 22.57 -12.62
N CYS A 150 1.18 23.71 -13.00
CA CYS A 150 0.96 24.03 -14.40
C CYS A 150 2.29 24.16 -15.13
N THR A 151 2.47 23.47 -16.26
CA THR A 151 3.72 23.57 -17.03
C THR A 151 3.90 24.92 -17.72
N ILE A 152 2.81 25.67 -17.94
CA ILE A 152 2.79 26.99 -18.61
C ILE A 152 3.15 28.09 -17.60
N CYS A 153 2.32 28.32 -16.58
CA CYS A 153 2.52 29.42 -15.63
C CYS A 153 3.28 29.03 -14.36
N LYS A 154 3.64 27.74 -14.20
CA LYS A 154 4.36 27.19 -13.03
C LYS A 154 3.64 27.33 -11.68
N VAL A 155 2.37 27.75 -11.68
CA VAL A 155 1.51 27.85 -10.49
C VAL A 155 0.88 26.50 -10.17
N GLU A 156 0.76 26.20 -8.88
CA GLU A 156 0.13 24.99 -8.36
C GLU A 156 -1.40 25.12 -8.29
N GLY A 157 -2.12 24.00 -8.38
CA GLY A 157 -3.59 23.95 -8.27
C GLY A 157 -4.34 23.72 -9.58
N HIS A 158 -3.64 23.73 -10.72
CA HIS A 158 -4.24 23.43 -12.03
C HIS A 158 -3.19 22.86 -13.01
N ASN A 159 -3.64 22.15 -14.05
CA ASN A 159 -2.74 21.58 -15.05
C ASN A 159 -2.74 22.42 -16.34
N ARG A 160 -1.86 22.06 -17.28
CA ARG A 160 -1.75 22.74 -18.60
C ARG A 160 -3.11 22.90 -19.30
N ARG A 161 -4.02 21.93 -19.18
CA ARG A 161 -5.30 21.91 -19.89
C ARG A 161 -6.27 22.95 -19.32
N THR A 162 -6.22 23.20 -18.02
CA THR A 162 -7.08 24.15 -17.30
C THR A 162 -6.38 25.48 -17.00
N CYS A 163 -5.24 25.77 -17.65
CA CYS A 163 -4.48 26.99 -17.40
C CYS A 163 -5.17 28.22 -18.00
N PRO A 164 -5.41 29.29 -17.21
CA PRO A 164 -5.93 30.56 -17.72
C PRO A 164 -5.04 31.19 -18.81
N GLN A 165 -3.73 30.93 -18.74
CA GLN A 165 -2.73 31.43 -19.69
C GLN A 165 -2.54 30.51 -20.91
N ARG A 166 -3.43 29.55 -21.15
CA ARG A 166 -3.30 28.60 -22.27
C ARG A 166 -3.43 29.29 -23.63
N ALA A 167 -4.34 30.26 -23.75
CA ALA A 167 -4.62 30.96 -25.00
C ALA A 167 -3.46 31.85 -25.49
N SER A 168 -2.62 32.37 -24.59
CA SER A 168 -1.49 33.24 -24.94
C SER A 168 -0.23 32.51 -25.41
N SER A 169 -0.21 31.18 -25.32
CA SER A 169 0.96 30.34 -25.68
C SER A 169 0.86 29.62 -27.03
N SER A 170 -0.23 29.83 -27.79
CA SER A 170 -0.43 29.17 -29.10
C SER A 170 0.13 29.96 -30.29
N SER A 171 1.12 30.82 -30.03
CA SER A 171 1.87 31.54 -31.06
C SER A 171 3.35 31.34 -30.81
N ARG A 172 3.96 30.42 -31.56
CA ARG A 172 5.27 30.55 -32.21
C ARG A 172 5.62 29.27 -32.97
N HIS A 173 6.12 29.53 -34.19
CA HIS A 173 6.63 28.70 -35.29
C HIS A 173 7.14 27.29 -34.96
#